data_AF-A0A2V6AHH7-F1
#
_entry.id   AF-A0A2V6AHH7-F1
#
_cell.length_a   1.000
_cell.length_b   1.000
_cell.length_c   1.000
_cell.angle_alpha   90.00
_cell.angle_beta   90.00
_cell.angle_gamma   90.00
#
_symmetry.space_group_name_H-M   'P 1'
#
loop_
_entity.id
_entity.type
_entity.pdbx_description
1 polymer ?
#
loop_
_entity_poly.entity_id
_entity_poly.type
_entity_poly.pdbx_seq_one_letter_code
_entity_poly.pdbx_strand_id
1 'polypeptide(L)'
;MPALTKFELSYAYPHDSVIHDHVFLASHIVVSGHVDVGEYCFIGVNATLRNSIKIAPRTLIGAGAVIMKDTEEREVYVPQRVTFWDKKSDEIEL
;
A
#
# COMPACT_ATOMS: atom_id res chain seq x y z
N MET A 1 10.46 -21.69 2.33
CA MET A 1 9.16 -21.07 1.98
C MET A 1 8.32 -21.00 3.25
N PRO A 2 8.45 -19.97 4.12
CA PRO A 2 7.69 -19.95 5.36
C PRO A 2 6.34 -19.24 5.19
N ALA A 3 5.32 -19.89 5.75
CA ALA A 3 4.04 -19.39 6.24
C ALA A 3 3.17 -18.54 5.29
N LEU A 4 2.29 -19.22 4.57
CA LEU A 4 1.01 -18.68 4.09
C LEU A 4 0.16 -18.25 5.29
N THR A 5 0.25 -16.98 5.69
CA THR A 5 -0.78 -16.36 6.54
C THR A 5 -1.91 -15.90 5.62
N LYS A 6 -2.85 -16.82 5.36
CA LYS A 6 -4.07 -16.58 4.60
C LYS A 6 -5.05 -15.82 5.49
N PHE A 7 -5.26 -14.53 5.25
CA PHE A 7 -6.47 -13.82 5.69
C PHE A 7 -7.33 -13.61 4.45
N GLU A 8 -8.28 -14.52 4.20
CA GLU A 8 -9.39 -14.27 3.28
C GLU A 8 -10.36 -13.32 3.98
N LEU A 9 -10.25 -12.03 3.67
CA LEU A 9 -11.24 -11.03 4.03
C LEU A 9 -11.57 -10.23 2.77
N SER A 10 -12.55 -10.69 2.01
CA SER A 10 -13.31 -9.80 1.12
C SER A 10 -14.09 -8.84 2.03
N TYR A 11 -13.49 -7.70 2.38
CA TYR A 11 -14.08 -6.71 3.27
C TYR A 11 -14.34 -5.42 2.49
N ALA A 12 -15.61 -5.06 2.34
CA ALA A 12 -16.03 -3.79 1.75
C ALA A 12 -16.68 -2.94 2.86
N TYR A 13 -15.96 -1.98 3.47
CA TYR A 13 -16.52 -0.91 4.34
C TYR A 13 -15.48 0.19 4.68
N PRO A 14 -15.85 1.48 4.84
CA PRO A 14 -16.88 2.29 4.17
C PRO A 14 -16.31 2.98 2.91
N HIS A 15 -17.19 3.38 1.97
CA HIS A 15 -16.92 4.04 0.67
C HIS A 15 -16.55 3.14 -0.54
N ASP A 16 -17.17 1.97 -0.72
CA ASP A 16 -17.15 1.21 -1.99
C ASP A 16 -15.78 0.76 -2.54
N SER A 17 -14.85 0.38 -1.65
CA SER A 17 -13.57 -0.24 -2.04
C SER A 17 -13.70 -1.77 -2.15
N VAL A 18 -12.95 -2.37 -3.07
CA VAL A 18 -12.92 -3.81 -3.36
C VAL A 18 -11.50 -4.33 -3.18
N ILE A 19 -11.35 -5.42 -2.44
CA ILE A 19 -10.10 -6.16 -2.31
C ILE A 19 -10.33 -7.56 -2.89
N HIS A 20 -9.57 -7.92 -3.92
CA HIS A 20 -9.66 -9.21 -4.60
C HIS A 20 -8.88 -10.32 -3.87
N ASP A 21 -8.96 -11.54 -4.40
CA ASP A 21 -8.37 -12.73 -3.79
C ASP A 21 -6.84 -12.68 -3.74
N HIS A 22 -6.28 -13.40 -2.75
CA HIS A 22 -4.83 -13.57 -2.60
C HIS A 22 -4.03 -12.27 -2.42
N VAL A 23 -4.67 -11.18 -2.00
CA VAL A 23 -4.00 -9.94 -1.62
C VAL A 23 -3.42 -10.06 -0.20
N PHE A 24 -2.16 -9.68 -0.03
CA PHE A 24 -1.52 -9.57 1.27
C PHE A 24 -1.55 -8.11 1.75
N LEU A 25 -2.27 -7.85 2.84
CA LEU A 25 -2.36 -6.56 3.50
C LEU A 25 -1.56 -6.60 4.81
N ALA A 26 -0.48 -5.83 4.88
CA ALA A 26 0.31 -5.73 6.10
C ALA A 26 -0.37 -4.83 7.16
N SER A 27 0.25 -4.71 8.33
CA SER A 27 -0.26 -3.90 9.43
C SER A 27 -0.35 -2.40 9.07
N HIS A 28 -1.39 -1.75 9.56
CA HIS A 28 -1.59 -0.29 9.53
C HIS A 28 -1.67 0.31 8.12
N ILE A 29 -2.12 -0.46 7.14
CA ILE A 29 -2.42 0.11 5.82
C ILE A 29 -3.61 1.08 5.91
N VAL A 30 -3.60 2.09 5.05
CA VAL A 30 -4.73 3.01 4.87
C VAL A 30 -5.30 2.80 3.48
N VAL A 31 -6.56 2.35 3.42
CA VAL A 31 -7.32 2.22 2.17
C VAL A 31 -8.40 3.29 2.18
N SER A 32 -8.31 4.26 1.27
CA SER A 32 -9.34 5.28 1.09
C SER A 32 -10.58 4.69 0.38
N GLY A 33 -11.60 5.53 0.12
CA GLY A 33 -12.79 5.13 -0.63
C GLY A 33 -12.54 4.85 -2.11
N HIS A 34 -13.40 4.02 -2.70
CA HIS A 34 -13.43 3.65 -4.12
C HIS A 34 -12.10 3.08 -4.64
N VAL A 35 -11.40 2.32 -3.80
CA VAL A 35 -10.14 1.67 -4.18
C VAL A 35 -10.41 0.23 -4.62
N ASP A 36 -9.91 -0.14 -5.79
CA ASP A 36 -9.97 -1.51 -6.32
C ASP A 36 -8.57 -2.14 -6.27
N VAL A 37 -8.37 -3.15 -5.42
CA VAL A 37 -7.10 -3.86 -5.27
C VAL A 37 -7.17 -5.23 -5.91
N GLY A 38 -6.50 -5.39 -7.06
CA GLY A 38 -6.46 -6.61 -7.85
C GLY A 38 -5.75 -7.78 -7.16
N GLU A 39 -5.94 -8.97 -7.71
CA GLU A 39 -5.46 -10.23 -7.13
C GLU A 39 -3.93 -10.27 -6.97
N TYR A 40 -3.45 -11.06 -6.01
CA TYR A 40 -2.02 -11.32 -5.79
C TYR A 40 -1.17 -10.08 -5.49
N CYS A 41 -1.77 -8.96 -5.08
CA CYS A 41 -1.02 -7.79 -4.64
C CYS A 41 -0.36 -8.01 -3.28
N PHE A 42 0.75 -7.32 -3.05
CA PHE A 42 1.40 -7.22 -1.73
C PHE A 42 1.41 -5.76 -1.29
N ILE A 43 0.80 -5.46 -0.16
CA ILE A 43 0.70 -4.11 0.41
C ILE A 43 1.48 -4.07 1.72
N GLY A 44 2.62 -3.37 1.72
CA GLY A 44 3.55 -3.29 2.83
C GLY A 44 3.03 -2.46 4.02
N VAL A 45 3.71 -2.59 5.16
CA VAL A 45 3.34 -1.96 6.43
C VAL A 45 3.21 -0.45 6.26
N ASN A 46 2.16 0.16 6.82
CA ASN A 46 1.94 1.61 6.81
C ASN A 46 1.89 2.22 5.39
N ALA A 47 1.47 1.46 4.38
CA ALA A 47 1.21 1.99 3.05
C ALA A 47 -0.16 2.68 2.97
N THR A 48 -0.28 3.70 2.13
CA THR A 48 -1.51 4.49 1.93
C THR A 48 -1.96 4.41 0.48
N LEU A 49 -3.22 4.03 0.26
CA LEU A 49 -3.89 4.01 -1.04
C LEU A 49 -4.87 5.19 -1.11
N ARG A 50 -4.64 6.12 -2.04
CA ARG A 50 -5.50 7.30 -2.27
C ARG A 50 -6.90 6.90 -2.73
N ASN A 51 -7.88 7.76 -2.47
CA ASN A 51 -9.26 7.61 -2.94
C ASN A 51 -9.37 7.47 -4.47
N SER A 52 -10.28 6.61 -4.93
CA SER A 52 -10.61 6.40 -6.35
C SER A 52 -9.41 6.01 -7.20
N ILE A 53 -8.67 4.98 -6.80
CA ILE A 53 -7.56 4.41 -7.58
C ILE A 53 -7.70 2.90 -7.72
N LYS A 54 -7.07 2.36 -8.76
CA LYS A 54 -6.91 0.93 -9.00
C LYS A 54 -5.48 0.49 -8.73
N ILE A 55 -5.33 -0.54 -7.92
CA ILE A 55 -4.08 -1.29 -7.79
C ILE A 55 -4.20 -2.53 -8.68
N ALA A 56 -3.49 -2.54 -9.81
CA ALA A 56 -3.53 -3.65 -10.76
C ALA A 56 -2.99 -4.94 -10.13
N PRO A 57 -3.40 -6.13 -10.63
CA PRO A 57 -2.97 -7.40 -10.07
C PRO A 57 -1.44 -7.55 -9.99
N ARG A 58 -0.97 -8.32 -9.00
CA ARG A 58 0.45 -8.63 -8.80
C ARG A 58 1.33 -7.40 -8.54
N THR A 59 0.74 -6.27 -8.13
CA THR A 59 1.50 -5.07 -7.75
C THR A 59 2.15 -5.28 -6.38
N LEU A 60 3.43 -4.90 -6.25
CA LEU A 60 4.13 -4.83 -4.97
C LEU A 60 4.20 -3.39 -4.50
N ILE A 61 3.61 -3.11 -3.34
CA ILE A 61 3.68 -1.82 -2.66
C ILE A 61 4.50 -2.02 -1.38
N GLY A 62 5.64 -1.33 -1.30
CA GLY A 62 6.57 -1.39 -0.18
C GLY A 62 6.04 -0.67 1.06
N ALA A 63 6.67 -0.94 2.20
CA ALA A 63 6.31 -0.30 3.46
C ALA A 63 6.46 1.22 3.41
N GLY A 64 5.48 1.96 3.93
CA GLY A 64 5.46 3.42 3.94
C GLY A 64 5.18 4.09 2.59
N ALA A 65 4.84 3.33 1.54
CA ALA A 65 4.51 3.89 0.24
C ALA A 65 3.17 4.64 0.28
N VAL A 66 3.09 5.76 -0.46
CA VAL A 66 1.83 6.49 -0.68
C VAL A 66 1.51 6.43 -2.17
N ILE A 67 0.46 5.70 -2.54
CA ILE A 67 0.05 5.50 -3.93
C ILE A 67 -1.05 6.51 -4.27
N MET A 68 -0.77 7.36 -5.26
CA MET A 68 -1.61 8.51 -5.60
C MET A 68 -2.35 8.35 -6.94
N LYS A 69 -2.03 7.32 -7.71
CA LYS A 69 -2.53 7.06 -9.06
C LYS A 69 -2.69 5.56 -9.26
N ASP A 70 -3.42 5.19 -10.29
CA ASP A 70 -3.55 3.80 -10.72
C ASP A 70 -2.19 3.18 -11.02
N THR A 71 -2.08 1.88 -10.77
CA THR A 71 -0.89 1.09 -11.09
C THR A 71 -1.15 0.17 -12.28
N GLU A 72 -0.07 -0.33 -12.89
CA GLU A 72 -0.11 -1.37 -13.93
C GLU A 72 0.30 -2.74 -13.37
N GLU A 73 -0.07 -3.80 -14.08
CA GLU A 73 0.17 -5.17 -13.62
C GLU A 73 1.67 -5.44 -13.40
N ARG A 74 2.02 -6.08 -12.26
CA ARG A 74 3.40 -6.45 -11.88
C ARG A 74 4.35 -5.27 -11.61
N GLU A 75 3.85 -4.07 -11.41
CA GLU A 75 4.69 -2.95 -11.00
C GLU A 75 5.15 -3.06 -9.54
N VAL A 76 6.23 -2.34 -9.23
CA VAL A 76 6.86 -2.33 -7.91
C VAL A 76 7.05 -0.89 -7.45
N TYR A 77 6.43 -0.56 -6.32
CA TYR A 77 6.46 0.75 -5.69
C TYR A 77 7.16 0.67 -4.34
N VAL A 78 8.36 1.23 -4.24
CA VAL A 78 9.10 1.33 -2.97
C VAL A 78 9.45 2.80 -2.72
N PRO A 79 9.14 3.34 -1.54
CA PRO A 79 9.48 4.73 -1.24
C PRO A 79 11.00 4.88 -1.12
N GLN A 80 11.47 6.12 -1.26
CA GLN A 80 12.88 6.40 -1.01
C GLN A 80 13.23 6.10 0.45
N ARG A 81 14.45 5.59 0.66
CA ARG A 81 14.97 5.41 2.01
C ARG A 81 15.17 6.77 2.68
N VAL A 82 14.88 6.82 3.98
CA VAL A 82 15.17 7.98 4.82
C VAL A 82 16.62 8.40 4.63
N THR A 83 16.83 9.70 4.46
CA THR A 83 18.17 10.29 4.35
C THR A 83 18.54 10.85 5.71
N PHE A 84 19.74 10.53 6.19
CA PHE A 84 20.30 11.20 7.36
C PHE A 84 20.72 12.61 7.00
N TRP A 85 20.29 13.59 7.80
CA TRP A 85 20.72 14.97 7.67
C TRP A 85 21.69 15.27 8.81
N ASP A 86 22.89 15.72 8.47
CA ASP A 86 23.89 16.14 9.46
C ASP A 86 23.60 17.56 9.96
N LYS A 87 22.42 17.72 10.56
CA LYS A 87 21.93 18.97 11.17
C LYS A 87 21.13 18.62 12.43
N LYS A 88 21.11 19.52 13.41
CA LYS A 88 20.24 19.38 14.58
C LYS A 88 18.81 19.78 14.23
N SER A 89 17.83 19.23 14.96
CA SER A 89 16.41 19.52 14.72
C SER A 89 16.04 20.98 14.94
N ASP A 90 16.75 21.67 15.85
CA ASP A 90 16.58 23.09 16.15
C ASP A 90 17.24 24.04 15.14
N GLU A 91 17.94 23.50 14.14
CA GLU A 91 18.61 24.26 13.06
C GLU A 91 17.83 24.21 11.73
N ILE A 92 16.66 23.56 11.69
CA ILE A 92 15.85 23.37 10.48
C ILE A 92 14.73 24.43 10.45
N GLU A 93 14.68 25.20 9.37
CA GLU A 93 13.48 25.94 8.96
C GLU A 93 12.66 25.03 8.02
N LEU A 94 11.45 24.65 8.44
CA LEU A 94 10.51 23.81 7.68
C LEU A 94 9.66 24.63 6.71
#